data_AF-A0A358ADB5-F1
#
_entry.id   AF-A0A358ADB5-F1
#
_cell.length_a   1.000
_cell.length_b   1.000
_cell.length_c   1.000
_cell.angle_alpha   90.00
_cell.angle_beta   90.00
_cell.angle_gamma   90.00
#
_symmetry.space_group_name_H-M   'P 1'
#
loop_
_entity.id
_entity.type
_entity.pdbx_description
1 polymer ?
#
loop_
_entity_poly.entity_id
_entity_poly.type
_entity_poly.pdbx_seq_one_letter_code
_entity_poly.pdbx_strand_id
1 'polypeptide(L)'
;MTIINFAKKLLWILILPFFPIGRDLAKKLGYHPYPPRQNFHLGYLKVGVNKEELEEYLKQSKFKINKVAWVDDEEILSVRRMDGFEHQYHIRLFADNEIRGHYELSPEYSPLGHLHDVGTIPTTEDFKKFLGDYLVEEA
;
A
#
# COMPACT_ATOMS: atom_id res chain seq x y z
N MET A 1 -4.22 -16.64 16.40
CA MET A 1 -4.63 -16.77 14.97
C MET A 1 -5.70 -17.85 14.89
N THR A 2 -6.87 -17.55 14.32
CA THR A 2 -7.98 -18.53 14.23
C THR A 2 -7.79 -19.52 13.07
N ILE A 3 -8.48 -20.66 13.11
CA ILE A 3 -8.51 -21.63 11.99
C ILE A 3 -8.97 -20.95 10.70
N ILE A 4 -9.96 -20.06 10.81
CA ILE A 4 -10.48 -19.28 9.68
C ILE A 4 -9.39 -18.38 9.08
N ASN A 5 -8.63 -17.65 9.92
CA ASN A 5 -7.54 -16.80 9.43
C ASN A 5 -6.41 -17.62 8.78
N PHE A 6 -6.15 -18.83 9.30
CA PHE A 6 -5.20 -19.74 8.67
C PHE A 6 -5.66 -20.22 7.30
N ALA A 7 -6.94 -20.60 7.16
CA ALA A 7 -7.51 -20.97 5.86
C ALA A 7 -7.47 -19.82 4.85
N LYS A 8 -7.80 -18.59 5.28
CA LYS A 8 -7.66 -17.37 4.45
C LYS A 8 -6.23 -17.18 3.96
N LYS A 9 -5.22 -17.32 4.84
CA LYS A 9 -3.80 -17.22 4.44
C LYS A 9 -3.45 -18.24 3.37
N LEU A 10 -3.86 -19.49 3.52
CA LEU A 10 -3.60 -20.54 2.52
C LEU A 10 -4.26 -20.24 1.18
N LEU A 11 -5.51 -19.79 1.18
CA LEU A 11 -6.20 -19.37 -0.03
C LEU A 11 -5.45 -18.24 -0.75
N TRP A 12 -4.97 -17.26 0.02
CA TRP A 12 -4.24 -16.13 -0.54
C TRP A 12 -2.89 -16.52 -1.15
N ILE A 13 -2.21 -17.56 -0.66
CA ILE A 13 -1.01 -18.12 -1.31
C ILE A 13 -1.31 -18.54 -2.75
N LEU A 14 -2.51 -19.07 -3.00
CA LEU A 14 -2.94 -19.50 -4.34
C LEU A 14 -3.36 -18.32 -5.22
N ILE A 15 -4.00 -17.29 -4.65
CA ILE A 15 -4.53 -16.13 -5.39
C ILE A 15 -3.43 -15.11 -5.73
N LEU A 16 -2.50 -14.89 -4.80
CA LEU A 16 -1.40 -13.92 -4.87
C LEU A 16 -0.71 -13.81 -6.24
N PRO A 17 -0.25 -14.90 -6.88
CA PRO A 17 0.43 -14.80 -8.18
C PRO A 17 -0.47 -14.32 -9.32
N PHE A 18 -1.79 -14.50 -9.21
CA PHE A 18 -2.77 -14.13 -10.25
C PHE A 18 -3.43 -12.78 -10.01
N PHE A 19 -3.37 -12.25 -8.77
CA PHE A 19 -4.04 -11.01 -8.40
C PHE A 19 -3.65 -9.82 -9.31
N PRO A 20 -2.37 -9.56 -9.64
CA PRO A 20 -2.01 -8.45 -10.53
C PRO A 20 -2.64 -8.58 -11.92
N ILE A 21 -2.74 -9.80 -12.45
CA ILE A 21 -3.34 -10.06 -13.77
C ILE A 21 -4.83 -9.70 -13.74
N GLY A 22 -5.55 -10.16 -12.72
CA GLY A 22 -6.97 -9.87 -12.54
C GLY A 22 -7.25 -8.37 -12.35
N ARG A 23 -6.45 -7.71 -11.51
CA ARG A 23 -6.49 -6.26 -11.29
C ARG A 23 -6.30 -5.47 -12.59
N ASP A 24 -5.25 -5.79 -13.35
CA ASP A 24 -4.90 -5.05 -14.56
C ASP A 24 -5.94 -5.28 -15.67
N LEU A 25 -6.52 -6.47 -15.75
CA LEU A 25 -7.66 -6.74 -16.63
C LEU A 25 -8.89 -5.91 -16.23
N ALA A 26 -9.21 -5.86 -14.94
CA ALA A 26 -10.32 -5.05 -14.44
C ALA A 26 -10.13 -3.55 -14.76
N LYS A 27 -8.92 -3.00 -14.55
CA LYS A 27 -8.58 -1.62 -14.97
C LYS A 27 -8.80 -1.42 -16.47
N LYS A 28 -8.29 -2.34 -17.31
CA LYS A 28 -8.45 -2.28 -18.78
C LYS A 28 -9.91 -2.32 -19.23
N LEU A 29 -10.78 -2.97 -18.47
CA LEU A 29 -12.22 -3.04 -18.73
C LEU A 29 -12.98 -1.82 -18.17
N GLY A 30 -12.29 -0.82 -17.60
CA GLY A 30 -12.89 0.42 -17.11
C GLY A 30 -13.42 0.34 -15.69
N TYR A 31 -13.11 -0.70 -14.93
CA TYR A 31 -13.43 -0.72 -13.50
C TYR A 31 -12.41 0.12 -12.75
N HIS A 32 -12.87 1.23 -12.15
CA HIS A 32 -12.06 2.14 -11.32
C HIS A 32 -12.77 2.33 -9.97
N PRO A 33 -12.50 1.48 -8.97
CA PRO A 33 -13.15 1.56 -7.66
C PRO A 33 -12.76 2.81 -6.86
N TYR A 34 -11.67 3.49 -7.25
CA TYR A 34 -11.10 4.64 -6.56
C TYR A 34 -10.88 5.81 -7.52
N PRO A 35 -10.77 7.05 -7.00
CA PRO A 35 -10.20 8.16 -7.78
C PRO A 35 -8.78 7.83 -8.27
N PRO A 36 -8.23 8.60 -9.24
CA PRO A 36 -6.89 8.36 -9.78
C PRO A 36 -5.80 8.19 -8.73
N ARG A 37 -5.86 8.94 -7.62
CA ARG A 37 -5.00 8.75 -6.45
C ARG A 37 -5.83 8.75 -5.16
N GLN A 38 -5.65 7.77 -4.28
CA GLN A 38 -6.39 7.69 -3.01
C GLN A 38 -6.01 8.82 -2.04
N ASN A 39 -6.95 9.26 -1.21
CA ASN A 39 -6.83 10.49 -0.40
C ASN A 39 -6.03 10.30 0.89
N PHE A 40 -4.70 10.26 0.86
CA PHE A 40 -3.88 10.15 2.09
C PHE A 40 -2.49 10.78 1.94
N HIS A 41 -2.45 12.09 1.63
CA HIS A 41 -1.18 12.82 1.47
C HIS A 41 -0.37 12.83 2.77
N LEU A 42 0.93 12.50 2.66
CA LEU A 42 1.89 12.56 3.77
C LEU A 42 2.95 13.65 3.58
N GLY A 43 3.29 13.98 2.33
CA GLY A 43 4.35 14.90 1.96
C GLY A 43 5.02 14.47 0.66
N TYR A 44 6.30 14.79 0.50
CA TYR A 44 7.10 14.50 -0.68
C TYR A 44 8.38 13.75 -0.31
N LEU A 45 8.91 13.00 -1.27
CA LEU A 45 10.22 12.38 -1.16
C LEU A 45 11.29 13.48 -1.24
N LYS A 46 12.22 13.45 -0.28
CA LYS A 46 13.34 14.39 -0.22
C LYS A 46 14.12 14.45 -1.53
N VAL A 47 14.40 15.67 -2.00
CA VAL A 47 15.20 15.92 -3.21
C VAL A 47 16.55 15.20 -3.16
N GLY A 48 16.90 14.53 -4.26
CA GLY A 48 18.14 13.77 -4.40
C GLY A 48 18.04 12.32 -3.96
N VAL A 49 16.95 11.93 -3.29
CA VAL A 49 16.64 10.54 -2.98
C VAL A 49 15.81 9.94 -4.11
N ASN A 50 16.13 8.72 -4.53
CA ASN A 50 15.36 8.00 -5.55
C ASN A 50 14.48 6.90 -4.93
N LYS A 51 13.62 6.31 -5.77
CA LYS A 51 12.69 5.25 -5.38
C LYS A 51 13.41 4.03 -4.78
N GLU A 52 14.50 3.60 -5.38
CA GLU A 52 15.25 2.41 -4.97
C GLU A 52 15.85 2.58 -3.57
N GLU A 53 16.36 3.78 -3.26
CA GLU A 53 16.88 4.13 -1.95
C GLU A 53 15.76 4.16 -0.89
N LEU A 54 14.62 4.79 -1.19
CA LEU A 54 13.45 4.77 -0.31
C LEU A 54 12.94 3.34 -0.06
N GLU A 55 12.85 2.52 -1.11
CA GLU A 55 12.41 1.13 -1.00
C GLU A 55 13.34 0.33 -0.08
N GLU A 56 14.65 0.47 -0.25
CA GLU A 56 15.63 -0.24 0.57
C GLU A 56 15.59 0.22 2.04
N TYR A 57 15.43 1.52 2.27
CA TYR A 57 15.22 2.06 3.62
C TYR A 57 13.95 1.48 4.28
N LEU A 58 12.82 1.47 3.57
CA LEU A 58 11.56 0.95 4.10
C LEU A 58 11.60 -0.57 4.36
N LYS A 59 12.38 -1.33 3.59
CA LYS A 59 12.61 -2.77 3.87
C LYS A 59 13.24 -3.01 5.23
N GLN A 60 14.13 -2.13 5.70
CA GLN A 60 14.71 -2.21 7.05
C GLN A 60 13.62 -2.09 8.13
N SER A 61 12.57 -1.33 7.84
CA SER A 61 11.34 -1.19 8.64
C SER A 61 10.28 -2.27 8.36
N LYS A 62 10.66 -3.39 7.74
CA LYS A 62 9.81 -4.55 7.39
C LYS A 62 8.74 -4.29 6.34
N PHE A 63 8.83 -3.19 5.60
CA PHE A 63 7.99 -3.00 4.42
C PHE A 63 8.41 -3.95 3.30
N LYS A 64 7.44 -4.34 2.47
CA LYS A 64 7.63 -5.18 1.29
C LYS A 64 6.76 -4.64 0.17
N ILE A 65 7.16 -4.90 -1.08
CA ILE A 65 6.34 -4.57 -2.25
C ILE A 65 4.93 -5.14 -2.08
N ASN A 66 3.93 -4.28 -2.21
CA ASN A 66 2.54 -4.67 -2.12
C ASN A 66 2.03 -5.04 -3.52
N LYS A 67 1.86 -6.35 -3.76
CA LYS A 67 1.32 -6.85 -5.03
C LYS A 67 -0.20 -7.03 -5.01
N VAL A 68 -0.83 -6.85 -3.85
CA VAL A 68 -2.26 -7.09 -3.62
C VAL A 68 -2.95 -5.77 -3.30
N ALA A 69 -2.74 -4.78 -4.15
CA ALA A 69 -3.41 -3.50 -4.06
C ALA A 69 -3.81 -3.01 -5.44
N TRP A 70 -4.82 -2.14 -5.45
CA TRP A 70 -5.09 -1.31 -6.60
C TRP A 70 -3.92 -0.35 -6.84
N VAL A 71 -3.59 -0.13 -8.11
CA VAL A 71 -2.49 0.74 -8.53
C VAL A 71 -3.09 2.09 -8.89
N ASP A 72 -2.67 3.12 -8.18
CA ASP A 72 -3.06 4.49 -8.45
C ASP A 72 -2.36 5.00 -9.73
N ASP A 73 -2.89 6.05 -10.33
CA ASP A 73 -2.30 6.66 -11.51
C ASP A 73 -0.98 7.36 -11.13
N GLU A 74 0.06 7.13 -11.92
CA GLU A 74 1.43 7.61 -11.69
C GLU A 74 2.14 7.04 -10.46
N GLU A 75 1.57 6.00 -9.82
CA GLU A 75 2.23 5.23 -8.77
C GLU A 75 3.49 4.53 -9.32
N ILE A 76 4.64 4.79 -8.69
CA ILE A 76 5.94 4.18 -9.06
C ILE A 76 6.45 3.20 -8.00
N LEU A 77 5.96 3.28 -6.76
CA LEU A 77 6.24 2.34 -5.68
C LEU A 77 4.97 2.14 -4.84
N SER A 78 4.66 0.89 -4.51
CA SER A 78 3.68 0.53 -3.50
C SER A 78 4.27 -0.50 -2.56
N VAL A 79 4.33 -0.16 -1.28
CA VAL A 79 4.88 -1.01 -0.22
C VAL A 79 3.92 -1.08 0.95
N ARG A 80 3.93 -2.23 1.62
CA ARG A 80 3.14 -2.47 2.82
C ARG A 80 3.96 -3.06 3.94
N ARG A 81 3.55 -2.76 5.16
CA ARG A 81 4.01 -3.43 6.38
C ARG A 81 2.80 -3.99 7.11
N MET A 82 2.81 -5.30 7.36
CA MET A 82 1.73 -5.96 8.08
C MET A 82 1.75 -5.58 9.57
N ASP A 83 0.56 -5.31 10.11
CA ASP A 83 0.29 -5.21 11.53
C ASP A 83 -0.68 -6.34 11.92
N GLY A 84 -0.10 -7.45 12.35
CA GLY A 84 -0.84 -8.71 12.47
C GLY A 84 -1.22 -9.29 11.11
N PHE A 85 -2.36 -10.00 11.06
CA PHE A 85 -2.93 -10.48 9.80
C PHE A 85 -4.01 -9.53 9.27
N GLU A 86 -4.64 -8.80 10.17
CA GLU A 86 -5.87 -8.05 9.99
C GLU A 86 -5.63 -6.71 9.30
N HIS A 87 -4.52 -6.04 9.60
CA HIS A 87 -4.24 -4.68 9.13
C HIS A 87 -2.86 -4.56 8.49
N GLN A 88 -2.67 -3.46 7.78
CA GLN A 88 -1.42 -3.07 7.18
C GLN A 88 -1.25 -1.55 7.16
N TYR A 89 0.00 -1.12 7.25
CA TYR A 89 0.43 0.21 6.80
C TYR A 89 0.78 0.12 5.33
N HIS A 90 0.22 1.00 4.51
CA HIS A 90 0.44 1.06 3.07
C HIS A 90 1.04 2.42 2.72
N ILE A 91 2.14 2.42 1.96
CA ILE A 91 2.81 3.62 1.45
C ILE A 91 2.87 3.52 -0.06
N ARG A 92 2.58 4.63 -0.73
CA ARG A 92 2.78 4.83 -2.17
C ARG A 92 3.71 6.00 -2.43
N LEU A 93 4.57 5.85 -3.44
CA LEU A 93 5.34 6.94 -4.04
C LEU A 93 4.84 7.16 -5.46
N PHE A 94 4.69 8.43 -5.84
CA PHE A 94 4.25 8.85 -7.17
C PHE A 94 5.41 9.46 -7.99
N ALA A 95 5.22 9.52 -9.30
CA ALA A 95 6.24 10.04 -10.24
C ALA A 95 6.63 11.51 -9.99
N ASP A 96 5.78 12.28 -9.32
CA ASP A 96 6.00 13.66 -8.90
C ASP A 96 6.62 13.78 -7.49
N ASN A 97 7.16 12.67 -6.96
CA ASN A 97 7.70 12.53 -5.61
C ASN A 97 6.67 12.64 -4.47
N GLU A 98 5.37 12.75 -4.75
CA GLU A 98 4.36 12.72 -3.70
C GLU A 98 4.41 11.36 -2.96
N ILE A 99 4.35 11.41 -1.63
CA ILE A 99 4.19 10.23 -0.78
C ILE A 99 2.79 10.26 -0.18
N ARG A 100 2.08 9.15 -0.34
CA ARG A 100 0.80 8.91 0.33
C ARG A 100 0.88 7.66 1.18
N GLY A 101 0.08 7.60 2.24
CA GLY A 101 0.01 6.40 3.05
C GLY A 101 -1.12 6.37 4.04
N HIS A 102 -1.62 5.16 4.25
CA HIS A 102 -2.78 4.89 5.09
C HIS A 102 -2.67 3.52 5.78
N TYR A 103 -3.29 3.44 6.95
CA TYR A 103 -3.48 2.20 7.69
C TYR A 103 -4.88 1.66 7.40
N GLU A 104 -4.96 0.40 7.01
CA GLU A 104 -6.20 -0.21 6.51
C GLU A 104 -6.28 -1.69 6.86
N LEU A 105 -7.47 -2.27 6.65
CA LEU A 105 -7.62 -3.73 6.63
C LEU A 105 -6.76 -4.32 5.52
N SER A 106 -6.09 -5.43 5.83
CA SER A 106 -5.36 -6.17 4.81
C SER A 106 -6.34 -6.82 3.82
N PRO A 107 -5.98 -6.88 2.53
CA PRO A 107 -6.77 -7.60 1.54
C PRO A 107 -6.90 -9.07 1.91
N GLU A 108 -5.90 -9.65 2.59
CA GLU A 108 -5.93 -11.06 2.96
C GLU A 108 -6.95 -11.39 4.05
N TYR A 109 -7.16 -10.45 4.97
CA TYR A 109 -8.13 -10.60 6.04
C TYR A 109 -9.55 -10.26 5.56
N SER A 110 -9.72 -9.16 4.83
CA SER A 110 -11.03 -8.69 4.35
C SER A 110 -10.92 -8.07 2.95
N PRO A 111 -11.01 -8.86 1.88
CA PRO A 111 -10.84 -8.36 0.51
C PRO A 111 -11.88 -7.29 0.14
N LEU A 112 -13.16 -7.53 0.50
CA LEU A 112 -14.24 -6.58 0.26
C LEU A 112 -14.17 -5.37 1.19
N GLY A 113 -13.71 -5.54 2.43
CA GLY A 113 -13.52 -4.40 3.34
C GLY A 113 -12.42 -3.48 2.85
N HIS A 114 -11.29 -4.06 2.41
CA HIS A 114 -10.20 -3.34 1.78
C HIS A 114 -10.64 -2.60 0.50
N LEU A 115 -11.42 -3.26 -0.37
CA LEU A 115 -11.93 -2.65 -1.60
C LEU A 115 -12.86 -1.45 -1.36
N HIS A 116 -13.53 -1.39 -0.20
CA HIS A 116 -14.44 -0.29 0.18
C HIS A 116 -13.84 0.64 1.24
N ASP A 117 -12.51 0.63 1.43
CA ASP A 117 -11.78 1.47 2.39
C ASP A 117 -12.34 1.40 3.83
N VAL A 118 -12.88 0.24 4.24
CA VAL A 118 -13.46 0.06 5.56
C VAL A 118 -12.37 0.17 6.62
N GLY A 119 -12.45 1.23 7.44
CA GLY A 119 -11.50 1.47 8.53
C GLY A 119 -10.17 2.06 8.06
N THR A 120 -10.08 2.56 6.83
CA THR A 120 -8.87 3.22 6.34
C THR A 120 -8.67 4.56 7.03
N ILE A 121 -7.51 4.75 7.66
CA ILE A 121 -7.15 5.95 8.41
C ILE A 121 -5.72 6.41 8.06
N PRO A 122 -5.41 7.72 8.10
CA PRO A 122 -4.11 8.24 7.66
C PRO A 122 -2.92 7.90 8.57
N THR A 123 -3.12 7.64 9.87
CA THR A 123 -2.06 7.39 10.89
C THR A 123 -0.74 8.15 10.64
N THR A 124 -0.83 9.46 10.36
CA THR A 124 0.29 10.27 9.84
C THR A 124 1.55 10.21 10.71
N GLU A 125 1.39 10.19 12.03
CA GLU A 125 2.51 10.16 12.98
C GLU A 125 3.33 8.86 12.91
N ASP A 126 2.70 7.73 12.61
CA ASP A 126 3.43 6.47 12.44
C ASP A 126 4.17 6.44 11.11
N PHE A 127 3.57 6.98 10.04
CA PHE A 127 4.26 7.14 8.76
C PHE A 127 5.45 8.08 8.83
N LYS A 128 5.33 9.20 9.54
CA LYS A 128 6.47 10.10 9.81
C LYS A 128 7.63 9.38 10.49
N LYS A 129 7.35 8.47 11.44
CA LYS A 129 8.39 7.64 12.07
C LYS A 129 9.00 6.61 11.11
N PHE A 130 8.19 6.03 10.21
CA PHE A 130 8.70 5.06 9.23
C PHE A 130 9.53 5.70 8.12
N LEU A 131 9.18 6.93 7.71
CA LEU A 131 9.83 7.64 6.61
C LEU A 131 10.99 8.51 7.09
N GLY A 132 10.95 9.02 8.33
CA GLY A 132 12.01 9.85 8.90
C GLY A 132 12.41 10.99 7.98
N ASP A 133 13.71 11.15 7.76
CA ASP A 133 14.28 12.22 6.94
C ASP A 133 14.02 12.09 5.43
N TYR A 134 13.37 11.02 4.99
CA TYR A 134 12.98 10.84 3.58
C TYR A 134 11.70 11.61 3.23
N LEU A 135 10.91 12.02 4.23
CA LEU A 135 9.67 12.76 4.04
C LEU A 135 9.89 14.25 4.32
N VAL A 136 9.50 15.09 3.37
CA VAL A 136 9.47 16.56 3.51
C VAL A 136 8.05 17.06 3.27
N GLU A 137 7.67 18.18 3.89
CA GLU A 137 6.31 18.73 3.78
C GLU A 137 6.07 19.45 2.44
N GLU A 138 7.14 19.91 1.79
CA GLU A 138 7.11 20.62 0.51
C GLU A 138 8.13 20.00 -0.46
N ALA A 139 7.81 20.00 -1.75
CA ALA A 139 8.59 19.38 -2.83
C ALA A 139 9.89 20.15 -3.17
#